data_AF-A0A8H2XRW5-F1
#
_entry.id   AF-A0A8H2XRW5-F1
#
_cell.length_a   1.000
_cell.length_b   1.000
_cell.length_c   1.000
_cell.angle_alpha   90.00
_cell.angle_beta   90.00
_cell.angle_gamma   90.00
#
_symmetry.space_group_name_H-M   'P 1'
#
loop_
_entity.id
_entity.type
_entity.pdbx_description
1 polymer ?
#
loop_
_entity_poly.entity_id
_entity_poly.type
_entity_poly.pdbx_seq_one_letter_code
_entity_poly.pdbx_strand_id
1 'polypeptide(L)'
;MIIHIVMWKLKSQPADATEAQPPATFTDATATGVIQATQEQINTFKENSKREIAEALSKVPGPLVPMQFGAPLLPERSKGYEFGTLKHIDFWRYLLTSNQALYSRFKDLKHLHDYAISEAHVSVVNSVVRPRTEETLAYDLEVPDNA
;
A
#
# COMPACT_ATOMS: atom_id res chain seq x y z
N MET A 1 -17.72 -16.14 8.20
CA MET A 1 -17.18 -15.07 7.30
C MET A 1 -15.64 -15.06 7.30
N ILE A 2 -14.95 -14.57 6.26
CA ILE A 2 -13.49 -14.33 6.29
C ILE A 2 -13.18 -12.81 6.31
N ILE A 3 -12.20 -12.40 7.12
CA ILE A 3 -11.54 -11.08 7.04
C ILE A 3 -10.13 -11.28 6.51
N HIS A 4 -9.82 -10.62 5.40
CA HIS A 4 -8.51 -10.58 4.76
C HIS A 4 -7.86 -9.21 5.04
N ILE A 5 -6.72 -9.21 5.71
CA ILE A 5 -5.96 -8.01 6.09
C ILE A 5 -4.65 -8.01 5.33
N VAL A 6 -4.34 -6.96 4.58
CA VAL A 6 -3.04 -6.81 3.90
C VAL A 6 -2.33 -5.54 4.36
N MET A 7 -1.06 -5.69 4.71
CA MET A 7 -0.13 -4.64 5.11
C MET A 7 1.06 -4.64 4.14
N TRP A 8 1.48 -3.45 3.75
CA TRP A 8 2.60 -3.26 2.83
C TRP A 8 3.68 -2.37 3.44
N LYS A 9 4.92 -2.58 3.02
CA LYS A 9 6.01 -1.62 3.17
C LYS A 9 6.22 -0.94 1.82
N LEU A 10 6.02 0.37 1.73
CA LEU A 10 6.17 1.09 0.47
C LEU A 10 7.65 1.41 0.20
N LYS A 11 8.04 1.32 -1.08
CA LYS A 11 9.36 1.77 -1.54
C LYS A 11 9.55 3.26 -1.26
N SER A 12 10.81 3.68 -1.19
CA SER A 12 11.16 5.11 -1.13
C SER A 12 11.13 5.80 -2.50
N GLN A 13 11.16 5.04 -3.61
CA GLN A 13 11.15 5.53 -4.98
C GLN A 13 10.59 4.46 -5.94
N PRO A 14 10.09 4.81 -7.15
CA PRO A 14 9.71 3.82 -8.15
C PRO A 14 10.93 3.05 -8.67
N ALA A 15 10.71 1.86 -9.24
CA ALA A 15 11.80 0.99 -9.73
C ALA A 15 12.64 1.68 -10.83
N ASP A 16 11.99 2.48 -11.67
CA ASP A 16 12.57 3.14 -12.84
C ASP A 16 13.25 4.49 -12.51
N ALA A 17 13.33 4.86 -11.22
CA ALA A 17 13.95 6.12 -10.76
C ALA A 17 15.46 6.22 -11.03
N THR A 18 16.08 5.14 -11.51
CA THR A 18 17.55 5.02 -11.67
C THR A 18 18.10 5.74 -12.91
N GLU A 19 17.27 6.14 -13.88
CA GLU A 19 17.72 6.73 -15.15
C GLU A 19 17.10 8.10 -15.55
N ALA A 20 16.24 8.70 -14.72
CA ALA A 20 15.55 9.96 -15.05
C ALA A 20 16.42 11.22 -14.85
N GLN A 21 17.49 11.38 -15.64
CA GLN A 21 18.48 12.46 -15.55
C GLN A 21 17.96 13.83 -16.09
N PRO A 22 17.94 14.90 -15.27
CA PRO A 22 17.92 16.28 -15.76
C PRO A 22 19.28 16.64 -16.38
N PRO A 23 19.35 17.51 -17.41
CA PRO A 23 20.62 17.90 -18.02
C PRO A 23 21.48 18.69 -17.01
N ALA A 24 22.46 18.02 -16.42
CA ALA A 24 23.29 18.58 -15.37
C ALA A 24 24.44 19.42 -15.94
N THR A 25 24.45 20.71 -15.60
CA THR A 25 25.58 21.62 -15.83
C THR A 25 26.72 21.30 -14.86
N PHE A 26 27.37 20.15 -15.04
CA PHE A 26 28.47 19.71 -14.18
C PHE A 26 29.74 20.57 -14.38
N THR A 27 30.27 21.06 -13.27
CA THR A 27 31.70 21.31 -13.09
C THR A 27 32.21 20.38 -12.00
N ASP A 28 33.39 19.82 -12.23
CA ASP A 28 34.09 18.78 -11.47
C ASP A 28 33.38 17.42 -11.30
N ALA A 29 34.21 16.37 -11.30
CA ALA A 29 33.82 14.97 -11.27
C ALA A 29 34.69 14.21 -10.27
N THR A 30 34.09 13.45 -9.35
CA THR A 30 34.69 12.32 -8.59
C THR A 30 33.66 11.60 -7.69
N ALA A 31 32.41 11.44 -8.13
CA ALA A 31 31.38 10.75 -7.34
C ALA A 31 30.57 9.75 -8.18
N THR A 32 30.47 8.51 -7.70
CA THR A 32 29.51 7.50 -8.18
C THR A 32 28.12 7.87 -7.68
N GLY A 33 27.55 8.91 -8.29
CA GLY A 33 26.46 9.71 -7.73
C GLY A 33 25.08 9.05 -7.78
N VAL A 34 24.80 8.13 -6.85
CA VAL A 34 23.41 7.81 -6.48
C VAL A 34 22.84 9.03 -5.75
N ILE A 35 22.14 9.91 -6.47
CA ILE A 35 21.42 11.04 -5.88
C ILE A 35 20.23 10.48 -5.10
N GLN A 36 20.37 10.39 -3.78
CA GLN A 36 19.32 9.91 -2.90
C GLN A 36 18.14 10.89 -2.91
N ALA A 37 16.93 10.39 -3.18
CA ALA A 37 15.71 11.19 -3.20
C ALA A 37 15.48 11.94 -1.87
N THR A 38 14.97 13.16 -1.94
CA THR A 38 14.70 13.96 -0.73
C THR A 38 13.55 13.35 0.08
N GLN A 39 13.50 13.61 1.39
CA GLN A 39 12.42 13.11 2.23
C GLN A 39 11.03 13.55 1.73
N GLU A 40 10.92 14.72 1.12
CA GLU A 40 9.69 15.24 0.51
C GLU A 40 9.30 14.46 -0.75
N GLN A 41 10.26 14.11 -1.60
CA GLN A 41 10.04 13.23 -2.77
C GLN A 41 9.61 11.82 -2.32
N ILE A 42 10.28 11.26 -1.31
CA ILE A 42 9.95 9.95 -0.71
C ILE A 42 8.50 9.97 -0.16
N ASN A 43 8.15 10.99 0.62
CA ASN A 43 6.79 11.15 1.16
C ASN A 43 5.76 11.27 0.04
N THR A 44 6.03 12.09 -0.98
CA THR A 44 5.14 12.31 -2.13
C THR A 44 4.92 11.03 -2.94
N PHE A 45 5.99 10.26 -3.18
CA PHE A 45 5.90 8.95 -3.84
C PHE A 45 5.03 7.97 -3.04
N LYS A 46 5.18 7.96 -1.71
CA LYS A 46 4.35 7.13 -0.82
C LYS A 46 2.88 7.55 -0.87
N GLU A 47 2.54 8.83 -0.70
CA GLU A 47 1.14 9.32 -0.76
C GLU A 47 0.45 9.00 -2.09
N ASN A 48 1.14 9.19 -3.22
CA ASN A 48 0.61 8.80 -4.53
C ASN A 48 0.41 7.28 -4.61
N SER A 49 1.39 6.49 -4.15
CA SER A 49 1.31 5.03 -4.15
C SER A 49 0.13 4.50 -3.32
N LYS A 50 -0.12 5.10 -2.14
CA LYS A 50 -1.23 4.76 -1.24
C LYS A 50 -2.58 4.96 -1.94
N ARG A 51 -2.78 6.13 -2.55
CA ARG A 51 -4.00 6.47 -3.31
C ARG A 51 -4.21 5.53 -4.49
N GLU A 52 -3.17 5.28 -5.28
CA GLU A 52 -3.25 4.45 -6.50
C GLU A 52 -3.56 2.97 -6.17
N ILE A 53 -2.95 2.42 -5.12
CA ILE A 53 -3.24 1.05 -4.64
C ILE A 53 -4.69 0.95 -4.18
N ALA A 54 -5.18 1.89 -3.36
CA ALA A 54 -6.55 1.88 -2.86
C ALA A 54 -7.61 2.07 -3.97
N GLU A 55 -7.36 2.99 -4.91
CA GLU A 55 -8.24 3.24 -6.05
C GLU A 55 -8.29 2.04 -7.01
N ALA A 56 -7.16 1.35 -7.23
CA ALA A 56 -7.12 0.17 -8.08
C ALA A 56 -7.79 -1.05 -7.43
N LEU A 57 -7.49 -1.33 -6.16
CA LEU A 57 -8.03 -2.51 -5.45
C LEU A 57 -9.54 -2.37 -5.18
N SER A 58 -10.05 -1.18 -4.89
CA SER A 58 -11.49 -0.93 -4.68
C SER A 58 -12.36 -1.18 -5.92
N LYS A 59 -11.75 -1.27 -7.11
CA LYS A 59 -12.43 -1.62 -8.37
C LYS A 59 -12.42 -3.13 -8.66
N VAL A 60 -11.71 -3.94 -7.88
CA VAL A 60 -11.62 -5.40 -8.08
C VAL A 60 -12.85 -6.09 -7.45
N PRO A 61 -13.65 -6.84 -8.23
CA PRO A 61 -14.85 -7.51 -7.72
C PRO A 61 -14.51 -8.71 -6.82
N GLY A 62 -15.36 -9.00 -5.83
CA GLY A 62 -15.22 -10.15 -4.91
C GLY A 62 -15.44 -9.81 -3.44
N PRO A 63 -14.86 -8.72 -2.88
CA PRO A 63 -15.05 -8.36 -1.48
C PRO A 63 -16.46 -7.85 -1.15
N LEU A 64 -16.90 -8.09 0.08
CA LEU A 64 -18.14 -7.55 0.66
C LEU A 64 -17.96 -6.06 1.01
N VAL A 65 -18.39 -5.22 0.07
CA VAL A 65 -18.28 -3.75 0.03
C VAL A 65 -18.59 -3.07 1.40
N PRO A 66 -17.89 -1.98 1.75
CA PRO A 66 -16.66 -1.45 1.14
C PRO A 66 -15.41 -2.13 1.71
N MET A 67 -14.35 -2.22 0.89
CA MET A 67 -12.98 -2.35 1.42
C MET A 67 -12.67 -1.15 2.31
N GLN A 68 -11.95 -1.36 3.42
CA GLN A 68 -11.52 -0.27 4.30
C GLN A 68 -10.01 -0.09 4.26
N PHE A 69 -9.58 1.17 4.41
CA PHE A 69 -8.18 1.58 4.43
C PHE A 69 -7.98 2.52 5.64
N GLY A 70 -7.09 2.19 6.58
CA GLY A 70 -7.04 2.87 7.90
C GLY A 70 -5.67 2.85 8.60
N ALA A 71 -5.37 3.90 9.38
CA ALA A 71 -4.05 4.23 9.94
C ALA A 71 -3.50 3.23 10.98
N PRO A 72 -2.18 3.19 11.25
CA PRO A 72 -1.64 2.38 12.35
C PRO A 72 -1.86 3.14 13.66
N LEU A 73 -2.78 2.67 14.50
CA LEU A 73 -3.03 3.28 15.82
C LEU A 73 -1.82 3.20 16.77
N LEU A 74 -0.87 2.32 16.49
CA LEU A 74 0.34 2.07 17.28
C LEU A 74 1.56 1.98 16.34
N PRO A 75 2.12 3.13 15.87
CA PRO A 75 3.22 3.17 14.92
C PRO A 75 4.46 2.38 15.38
N GLU A 76 4.71 2.32 16.68
CA GLU A 76 5.82 1.58 17.30
C GLU A 76 5.72 0.07 17.06
N ARG A 77 4.51 -0.44 16.83
CA ARG A 77 4.23 -1.85 16.51
C ARG A 77 4.22 -2.14 15.02
N SER A 78 4.19 -1.12 14.15
CA SER A 78 4.10 -1.31 12.70
C SER A 78 5.44 -1.75 12.07
N LYS A 79 6.58 -1.52 12.75
CA LYS A 79 7.93 -1.96 12.32
C LYS A 79 8.33 -1.52 10.90
N GLY A 80 7.79 -0.40 10.42
CA GLY A 80 8.03 0.07 9.06
C GLY A 80 7.15 -0.58 7.99
N TYR A 81 6.38 -1.63 8.32
CA TYR A 81 5.12 -1.86 7.60
C TYR A 81 4.19 -0.70 7.89
N GLU A 82 3.38 -0.37 6.91
CA GLU A 82 2.48 0.76 6.97
C GLU A 82 1.06 0.25 7.37
N PHE A 83 0.32 1.06 8.15
CA PHE A 83 -1.11 0.91 8.57
C PHE A 83 -1.52 -0.09 9.68
N GLY A 84 -2.82 -0.02 10.06
CA GLY A 84 -3.50 -0.71 11.18
C GLY A 84 -5.02 -0.41 11.14
N THR A 85 -5.77 -0.51 12.25
CA THR A 85 -7.24 -0.29 12.28
C THR A 85 -7.64 1.17 12.61
N LEU A 86 -8.93 1.54 12.51
CA LEU A 86 -9.40 2.92 12.74
C LEU A 86 -10.01 3.18 14.14
N LYS A 87 -9.93 4.43 14.59
CA LYS A 87 -10.82 5.04 15.59
C LYS A 87 -11.25 6.44 15.13
N HIS A 88 -12.39 6.93 15.63
CA HIS A 88 -13.09 8.13 15.16
C HIS A 88 -12.39 9.45 15.49
N ILE A 89 -12.54 10.44 14.57
CA ILE A 89 -12.74 11.90 14.79
C ILE A 89 -11.73 12.56 15.76
N ASP A 90 -10.75 13.38 15.35
CA ASP A 90 -10.82 14.53 14.44
C ASP A 90 -9.69 14.54 13.38
N PHE A 91 -10.00 14.15 12.14
CA PHE A 91 -9.00 13.49 11.29
C PHE A 91 -8.42 14.35 10.14
N TRP A 92 -9.13 15.39 9.68
CA TRP A 92 -8.92 16.03 8.37
C TRP A 92 -7.57 16.74 8.13
N ARG A 93 -6.77 17.02 9.16
CA ARG A 93 -5.43 17.66 9.01
C ARG A 93 -4.24 16.77 9.40
N TYR A 94 -4.50 15.53 9.83
CA TYR A 94 -3.47 14.47 10.00
C TYR A 94 -3.57 13.38 8.90
N LEU A 95 -4.56 13.53 8.00
CA LEU A 95 -4.93 12.60 6.94
C LEU A 95 -3.95 12.56 5.75
N LEU A 96 -3.03 13.51 5.64
CA LEU A 96 -2.17 13.73 4.45
C LEU A 96 -0.78 13.06 4.51
N THR A 97 -0.46 12.36 5.60
CA THR A 97 0.82 11.68 5.82
C THR A 97 0.68 10.33 6.52
N SER A 98 -0.55 9.88 6.77
CA SER A 98 -0.81 8.58 7.40
C SER A 98 -0.44 7.45 6.42
N ASN A 99 -0.08 6.30 6.96
CA ASN A 99 0.42 5.09 6.27
C ASN A 99 -0.80 3.97 6.18
N GLN A 100 -2.21 3.13 4.50
CA GLN A 100 -3.44 2.32 4.15
C GLN A 100 -3.24 0.79 4.10
N ALA A 101 -3.74 0.08 5.12
CA ALA A 101 -3.84 -1.39 5.18
C ALA A 101 -5.20 -1.75 4.61
N LEU A 102 -5.22 -2.74 3.71
CA LEU A 102 -6.45 -3.22 3.12
C LEU A 102 -7.16 -4.13 4.12
N TYR A 103 -8.40 -3.78 4.48
CA TYR A 103 -9.35 -4.67 5.13
C TYR A 103 -10.43 -5.06 4.12
N SER A 104 -10.40 -6.32 3.71
CA SER A 104 -11.41 -6.93 2.86
C SER A 104 -12.20 -7.97 3.65
N ARG A 105 -13.49 -8.10 3.35
CA ARG A 105 -14.35 -9.16 3.89
C ARG A 105 -14.78 -10.06 2.75
N PHE A 106 -14.73 -11.36 2.94
CA PHE A 106 -15.22 -12.35 1.99
C PHE A 106 -16.26 -13.23 2.67
N LYS A 107 -17.24 -13.71 1.90
CA LYS A 107 -18.33 -14.55 2.41
C LYS A 107 -17.78 -15.81 3.10
N ASP A 108 -16.87 -16.48 2.41
CA ASP A 108 -16.21 -17.73 2.79
C ASP A 108 -14.82 -17.80 2.14
N LEU A 109 -14.05 -18.84 2.49
CA LEU A 109 -12.69 -19.06 1.98
C LEU A 109 -12.64 -19.25 0.45
N LYS A 110 -13.70 -19.77 -0.18
CA LYS A 110 -13.74 -19.93 -1.64
C LYS A 110 -13.78 -18.56 -2.32
N HIS A 111 -14.56 -17.61 -1.82
CA HIS A 111 -14.64 -16.26 -2.38
C HIS A 111 -13.31 -15.51 -2.26
N LEU A 112 -12.52 -15.76 -1.19
CA LEU A 112 -11.15 -15.25 -1.07
C LEU A 112 -10.22 -15.88 -2.10
N HIS A 113 -10.26 -17.21 -2.30
CA HIS A 113 -9.43 -17.87 -3.31
C HIS A 113 -9.79 -17.44 -4.74
N ASP A 114 -11.08 -17.37 -5.08
CA ASP A 114 -11.59 -16.89 -6.37
C ASP A 114 -11.11 -15.45 -6.65
N TYR A 115 -11.16 -14.57 -5.63
CA TYR A 115 -10.61 -13.21 -5.70
C TYR A 115 -9.10 -13.23 -5.94
N ALA A 116 -8.36 -13.98 -5.12
CA ALA A 116 -6.89 -13.99 -5.13
C ALA A 116 -6.31 -14.39 -6.49
N ILE A 117 -6.92 -15.35 -7.18
CA ILE A 117 -6.50 -15.83 -8.52
C ILE A 117 -7.16 -15.09 -9.68
N SER A 118 -8.10 -14.18 -9.42
CA SER A 118 -8.82 -13.46 -10.48
C SER A 118 -7.89 -12.60 -11.33
N GLU A 119 -8.12 -12.55 -12.64
CA GLU A 119 -7.33 -11.74 -13.57
C GLU A 119 -7.31 -10.26 -13.17
N ALA A 120 -8.44 -9.73 -12.68
CA ALA A 120 -8.55 -8.37 -12.17
C ALA A 120 -7.64 -8.10 -10.96
N HIS A 121 -7.64 -9.01 -9.96
CA HIS A 121 -6.76 -8.88 -8.80
C HIS A 121 -5.29 -9.03 -9.20
N VAL A 122 -4.95 -10.09 -9.94
CA VAL A 122 -3.57 -10.39 -10.36
C VAL A 122 -3.00 -9.27 -11.23
N SER A 123 -3.81 -8.67 -12.11
CA SER A 123 -3.43 -7.50 -12.91
C SER A 123 -3.11 -6.29 -12.04
N VAL A 124 -3.97 -5.94 -11.07
CA VAL A 124 -3.73 -4.83 -10.13
C VAL A 124 -2.52 -5.09 -9.24
N VAL A 125 -2.32 -6.32 -8.76
CA VAL A 125 -1.13 -6.70 -7.96
C VAL A 125 0.16 -6.56 -8.77
N ASN A 126 0.15 -6.98 -10.04
CA ASN A 126 1.32 -6.93 -10.90
C ASN A 126 1.65 -5.51 -11.38
N SER A 127 0.64 -4.70 -11.74
CA SER A 127 0.82 -3.38 -12.36
C SER A 127 0.80 -2.19 -11.38
N VAL A 128 0.08 -2.31 -10.26
CA VAL A 128 -0.06 -1.24 -9.27
C VAL A 128 0.74 -1.56 -8.01
N VAL A 129 0.48 -2.70 -7.37
CA VAL A 129 1.01 -3.00 -6.02
C VAL A 129 2.51 -3.32 -6.03
N ARG A 130 2.97 -4.33 -6.78
CA ARG A 130 4.38 -4.78 -6.77
C ARG A 130 5.39 -3.70 -7.22
N PRO A 131 5.09 -2.81 -8.18
CA PRO A 131 5.98 -1.70 -8.51
C PRO A 131 6.22 -0.73 -7.34
N ARG A 132 5.28 -0.61 -6.39
CA ARG A 132 5.29 0.36 -5.29
C ARG A 132 5.69 -0.21 -3.92
N THR A 133 5.76 -1.54 -3.77
CA THR A 133 5.93 -2.23 -2.47
C THR A 133 7.25 -3.01 -2.38
N GLU A 134 7.88 -2.98 -1.21
CA GLU A 134 9.10 -3.75 -0.87
C GLU A 134 8.75 -5.10 -0.24
N GLU A 135 7.90 -5.06 0.79
CA GLU A 135 7.48 -6.21 1.58
C GLU A 135 5.94 -6.21 1.69
N THR A 136 5.35 -7.39 1.84
CA THR A 136 3.90 -7.60 1.99
C THR A 136 3.65 -8.63 3.07
N LEU A 137 2.73 -8.34 4.00
CA LEU A 137 2.18 -9.29 4.94
C LEU A 137 0.66 -9.36 4.75
N ALA A 138 0.12 -10.58 4.71
CA ALA A 138 -1.32 -10.82 4.65
C ALA A 138 -1.74 -11.74 5.81
N TYR A 139 -2.91 -11.48 6.38
CA TYR A 139 -3.53 -12.29 7.41
C TYR A 139 -4.97 -12.60 7.04
N ASP A 140 -5.31 -13.87 7.00
CA ASP A 140 -6.67 -14.35 6.78
C ASP A 140 -7.25 -14.86 8.09
N LEU A 141 -8.37 -14.26 8.51
CA LEU A 141 -9.04 -14.53 9.78
C LEU A 141 -10.44 -15.05 9.49
N GLU A 142 -10.71 -16.31 9.83
CA GLU A 142 -12.07 -16.82 9.86
C GLU A 142 -12.79 -16.29 11.11
N VAL A 143 -13.89 -15.57 10.88
CA VAL A 143 -14.81 -15.07 11.90
C VAL A 143 -16.05 -15.96 11.85
N PRO A 144 -16.35 -16.75 12.89
CA PRO A 144 -17.54 -17.57 12.92
C PRO A 144 -18.79 -16.67 13.04
N ASP A 145 -19.92 -17.12 12.51
CA ASP A 145 -21.11 -16.27 12.34
C ASP A 145 -21.87 -15.98 13.66
N ASN A 146 -21.26 -16.26 14.81
CA ASN A 146 -21.76 -16.02 16.16
C ASN A 146 -20.81 -15.14 17.03
N ALA A 147 -19.87 -14.44 16.41
CA ALA A 147 -18.90 -13.53 17.05
C ALA A 147 -19.39 -12.07 17.13
#